data_AF-A0A8J2BHJ9-F1
#
_entry.id   AF-A0A8J2BHJ9-F1
#
_cell.length_a   1.000
_cell.length_b   1.000
_cell.length_c   1.000
_cell.angle_alpha   90.00
_cell.angle_beta   90.00
_cell.angle_gamma   90.00
#
_symmetry.space_group_name_H-M   'P 1'
#
loop_
_entity.id
_entity.type
_entity.pdbx_description
1 polymer ?
#
loop_
_entity_poly.entity_id
_entity_poly.type
_entity_poly.pdbx_seq_one_letter_code
_entity_poly.pdbx_strand_id
1 'polypeptide(L)'
;MSSPAVVISDFSGENERLLTDAFGRPKAWRSPVIALDAEGVDLGRLGRLSIVQLATSDGTCFILDVLDKKKDDLLACWLRDLLEDDGVEKIIHDCRMDSDALCHLTTWTSV
;
A
#
# COMPACT_ATOMS: atom_id res chain seq x y z
N MET A 1 17.11 15.60 10.89
CA MET A 1 15.68 15.97 10.90
C MET A 1 14.91 14.78 11.43
N SER A 2 13.86 14.98 12.22
CA SER A 2 12.95 13.89 12.62
C SER A 2 12.28 13.33 11.38
N SER A 3 12.08 12.01 11.32
CA SER A 3 11.20 11.40 10.31
C SER A 3 9.81 12.05 10.39
N PRO A 4 9.13 12.29 9.26
CA PRO A 4 7.75 12.78 9.28
C PRO A 4 6.84 11.74 9.93
N ALA A 5 5.83 12.18 10.69
CA ALA A 5 4.88 11.25 11.30
C ALA A 5 3.89 10.67 10.27
N VAL A 6 3.51 11.46 9.25
CA VAL A 6 2.58 11.07 8.19
C VAL A 6 3.07 11.61 6.84
N VAL A 7 3.04 10.77 5.81
CA VAL A 7 3.39 11.10 4.42
C VAL A 7 2.21 10.74 3.52
N ILE A 8 1.68 11.71 2.78
CA ILE A 8 0.64 11.46 1.76
C ILE A 8 1.34 11.35 0.41
N SER A 9 1.09 10.27 -0.31
CA SER A 9 1.80 9.94 -1.54
C SER A 9 0.83 9.52 -2.64
N ASP A 10 1.00 10.13 -3.81
CA ASP A 10 0.46 9.70 -5.10
C ASP A 10 1.44 8.81 -5.88
N PHE A 11 2.60 8.51 -5.26
CA PHE A 11 3.73 7.77 -5.80
C PHE A 11 4.49 8.49 -6.93
N SER A 12 4.43 9.82 -7.00
CA SER A 12 5.20 10.60 -7.99
C SER A 12 6.45 11.28 -7.39
N GLY A 13 7.53 11.34 -8.18
CA GLY A 13 8.70 12.16 -7.88
C GLY A 13 9.37 11.90 -6.53
N GLU A 14 9.32 12.87 -5.62
CA GLU A 14 9.92 12.78 -4.28
C GLU A 14 9.20 11.76 -3.38
N ASN A 15 7.91 11.53 -3.60
CA ASN A 15 7.12 10.60 -2.79
C ASN A 15 7.52 9.13 -3.03
N GLU A 16 7.90 8.78 -4.25
CA GLU A 16 8.48 7.46 -4.58
C GLU A 16 9.79 7.21 -3.82
N ARG A 17 10.63 8.25 -3.68
CA ARG A 17 11.91 8.16 -2.96
C ARG A 17 11.69 7.91 -1.47
N LEU A 18 10.77 8.64 -0.84
CA LEU A 18 10.45 8.46 0.58
C LEU A 18 9.97 7.03 0.88
N LEU A 19 9.11 6.48 0.02
CA LEU A 19 8.64 5.10 0.14
C LEU A 19 9.79 4.10 -0.05
N THR A 20 10.64 4.33 -1.05
CA THR A 20 11.80 3.48 -1.30
C THR A 20 12.80 3.50 -0.14
N ASP A 21 13.01 4.65 0.50
CA ASP A 21 13.94 4.77 1.62
C ASP A 21 13.41 4.06 2.87
N ALA A 22 12.09 4.18 3.13
CA ALA A 22 11.43 3.61 4.29
C ALA A 22 11.19 2.09 4.18
N PHE A 23 10.70 1.62 3.03
CA PHE A 23 10.35 0.21 2.83
C PHE A 23 11.43 -0.56 2.08
N GLY A 24 12.28 0.09 1.29
CA GLY A 24 13.22 -0.58 0.39
C GLY A 24 12.66 -0.77 -1.01
N ARG A 25 13.18 -1.77 -1.72
CA ARG A 25 12.76 -2.15 -3.08
C ARG A 25 12.32 -3.60 -3.10
N PRO A 26 11.59 -4.05 -4.15
CA PRO A 26 11.27 -5.46 -4.32
C PRO A 26 12.49 -6.37 -4.11
N LYS A 27 12.33 -7.42 -3.30
CA LYS A 27 13.39 -8.37 -2.87
C LYS A 27 14.47 -7.80 -1.96
N ALA A 28 14.32 -6.55 -1.51
CA ALA A 28 15.25 -5.85 -0.62
C ALA A 28 14.48 -4.96 0.37
N TRP A 29 13.42 -5.51 0.96
CA TRP A 29 12.57 -4.80 1.92
C TRP A 29 13.30 -4.57 3.24
N ARG A 30 13.17 -3.36 3.80
CA ARG A 30 13.81 -2.90 5.04
C ARG A 30 12.89 -2.96 6.26
N SER A 31 11.58 -2.95 6.03
CA SER A 31 10.56 -3.03 7.06
C SER A 31 9.89 -4.40 6.98
N PRO A 32 10.44 -5.44 7.63
CA PRO A 32 9.93 -6.80 7.54
C PRO A 32 8.58 -6.98 8.24
N VAL A 33 8.15 -6.02 9.05
CA VAL A 33 6.83 -5.98 9.66
C VAL A 33 6.24 -4.60 9.39
N ILE A 34 5.03 -4.56 8.86
CA ILE A 34 4.29 -3.32 8.55
C ILE A 34 2.87 -3.41 9.10
N ALA A 35 2.32 -2.30 9.58
CA ALA A 35 0.89 -2.21 9.82
C ALA A 35 0.20 -1.75 8.53
N LEU A 36 -0.93 -2.37 8.19
CA LEU A 36 -1.71 -2.05 7.00
C LEU A 36 -3.17 -1.85 7.35
N ASP A 37 -3.76 -0.86 6.70
CA ASP A 37 -5.19 -0.57 6.72
C ASP A 37 -5.61 -0.09 5.31
N ALA A 38 -6.88 -0.25 4.94
CA ALA A 38 -7.40 0.18 3.65
C ALA A 38 -8.77 0.85 3.78
N GLU A 39 -9.00 1.89 2.98
CA GLU A 39 -10.24 2.66 3.03
C GLU A 39 -10.88 2.80 1.65
N GLY A 40 -12.21 2.83 1.62
CA GLY A 40 -12.97 2.87 0.39
C GLY A 40 -14.47 3.00 0.61
N VAL A 41 -15.22 3.02 -0.50
CA VAL A 41 -16.68 2.94 -0.50
C VAL A 41 -17.10 1.49 -0.68
N ASP A 42 -17.94 0.97 0.21
CA ASP A 42 -18.36 -0.44 0.23
C ASP A 42 -17.17 -1.41 0.12
N LEU A 43 -16.11 -1.15 0.91
CA LEU A 43 -14.80 -1.80 0.80
C LEU A 43 -14.91 -3.32 0.62
N GLY A 44 -14.30 -3.82 -0.45
CA GLY A 44 -14.34 -5.21 -0.90
C GLY A 44 -14.24 -5.28 -2.42
N ARG A 45 -14.33 -6.48 -3.00
CA ARG A 45 -14.19 -6.68 -4.47
C ARG A 45 -15.25 -5.98 -5.32
N LEU A 46 -16.41 -5.67 -4.74
CA LEU A 46 -17.52 -5.00 -5.42
C LEU A 46 -17.56 -3.49 -5.14
N GLY A 47 -16.79 -3.03 -4.16
CA GLY A 47 -16.68 -1.64 -3.80
C GLY A 47 -15.55 -0.93 -4.55
N ARG A 48 -15.14 0.20 -3.99
CA ARG A 48 -14.06 1.02 -4.53
C ARG A 48 -13.03 1.32 -3.44
N LEU A 49 -11.85 0.74 -3.61
CA LEU A 49 -10.67 1.05 -2.81
C LEU A 49 -10.12 2.43 -3.22
N SER A 50 -9.87 3.30 -2.25
CA SER A 50 -9.35 4.66 -2.51
C SER A 50 -8.03 4.94 -1.81
N ILE A 51 -7.80 4.38 -0.62
CA ILE A 51 -6.61 4.65 0.17
C ILE A 51 -6.04 3.32 0.69
N VAL A 52 -4.71 3.22 0.69
CA VAL A 52 -3.97 2.20 1.45
C VAL A 52 -3.02 2.90 2.41
N GLN A 53 -3.04 2.49 3.67
CA GLN A 53 -2.17 3.03 4.71
C GLN A 53 -1.12 2.00 5.08
N LEU A 54 0.14 2.40 5.12
CA LEU A 54 1.25 1.55 5.54
C LEU A 54 2.05 2.25 6.64
N ALA A 55 2.21 1.62 7.80
CA ALA A 55 3.07 2.13 8.85
C ALA A 55 4.32 1.27 9.03
N THR A 56 5.47 1.93 9.13
CA THR A 56 6.75 1.32 9.48
C THR A 56 6.93 1.23 11.00
N SER A 57 7.82 0.34 11.43
CA SER A 57 8.12 0.14 12.85
C SER A 57 8.71 1.38 13.56
N ASP A 58 9.26 2.34 12.80
CA ASP A 58 9.78 3.61 13.33
C ASP A 58 8.69 4.68 13.53
N GLY A 59 7.42 4.34 13.25
CA GLY A 59 6.26 5.19 13.49
C GLY A 59 5.89 6.10 12.31
N THR A 60 6.56 6.01 11.16
CA THR A 60 6.16 6.73 9.95
C THR A 60 4.94 6.06 9.32
N CYS A 61 3.87 6.82 9.08
CA CYS A 61 2.68 6.34 8.37
C CYS A 61 2.61 6.93 6.95
N PHE A 62 2.42 6.08 5.96
CA PHE A 62 2.25 6.45 4.55
C PHE A 62 0.79 6.26 4.16
N ILE A 63 0.18 7.29 3.60
CA ILE A 63 -1.19 7.29 3.07
C ILE A 63 -1.08 7.36 1.55
N LEU A 64 -1.47 6.27 0.90
CA LEU A 64 -1.28 6.07 -0.54
C LEU A 64 -2.62 6.26 -1.24
N ASP A 65 -2.68 7.23 -2.17
CA ASP A 65 -3.85 7.41 -3.04
C ASP A 65 -3.84 6.35 -4.14
N VAL A 66 -4.68 5.34 -3.98
CA VAL A 66 -4.84 4.22 -4.92
C VAL A 66 -6.12 4.32 -5.74
N LEU A 67 -6.84 5.44 -5.64
CA LEU A 67 -8.07 5.64 -6.39
C LEU A 67 -7.78 5.61 -7.89
N ASP A 68 -8.53 4.76 -8.61
CA ASP A 68 -8.48 4.61 -10.08
C ASP A 68 -7.11 4.20 -10.64
N LYS A 69 -6.21 3.69 -9.80
CA LYS A 69 -4.93 3.13 -10.26
C LYS A 69 -5.20 1.84 -11.04
N LYS A 70 -4.56 1.74 -12.20
CA LYS A 70 -4.65 0.56 -13.08
C LYS A 70 -3.62 -0.48 -12.69
N LYS A 71 -3.76 -1.70 -13.23
CA LYS A 71 -2.84 -2.81 -12.97
C LYS A 71 -1.37 -2.50 -13.32
N ASP A 72 -1.14 -1.65 -14.31
CA ASP A 72 0.17 -1.22 -14.78
C ASP A 72 0.67 0.08 -14.12
N ASP A 73 -0.12 0.66 -13.21
CA ASP A 73 0.33 1.79 -12.41
C ASP A 73 1.51 1.39 -11.51
N LEU A 74 2.50 2.28 -11.39
CA LEU A 74 3.72 2.03 -10.63
C LEU A 74 3.43 1.80 -9.14
N LEU A 75 2.49 2.55 -8.56
CA LEU A 75 2.08 2.38 -7.16
C LEU A 75 1.40 1.02 -6.98
N ALA A 76 0.50 0.65 -7.90
CA ALA A 76 -0.20 -0.63 -7.83
C ALA A 76 0.76 -1.81 -7.96
N CYS A 77 1.75 -1.71 -8.86
CA CYS A 77 2.80 -2.71 -9.00
C CYS A 77 3.68 -2.79 -7.75
N TRP A 78 4.10 -1.65 -7.20
CA TRP A 78 4.92 -1.60 -5.99
C TRP A 78 4.20 -2.18 -4.77
N LEU A 79 2.91 -1.85 -4.59
CA LEU A 79 2.07 -2.42 -3.54
C LEU A 79 1.93 -3.92 -3.70
N ARG A 80 1.65 -4.42 -4.91
CA ARG A 80 1.57 -5.86 -5.16
C ARG A 80 2.88 -6.55 -4.76
N ASP A 81 4.02 -6.03 -5.22
CA ASP A 81 5.33 -6.62 -4.93
C ASP A 81 5.63 -6.63 -3.42
N LEU A 82 5.20 -5.63 -2.66
CA LEU A 82 5.34 -5.58 -1.20
C LEU A 82 4.40 -6.56 -0.48
N LEU A 83 3.12 -6.59 -0.89
CA LEU A 83 2.08 -7.36 -0.21
C LEU A 83 2.15 -8.85 -0.52
N GLU A 84 2.65 -9.25 -1.69
CA GLU A 84 2.86 -10.65 -2.08
C GLU A 84 4.19 -11.23 -1.53
N ASP A 85 5.06 -10.42 -0.93
CA ASP A 85 6.34 -10.92 -0.38
C ASP A 85 6.12 -11.62 0.97
N ASP A 86 6.47 -12.92 1.04
CA ASP A 86 6.39 -13.75 2.25
C ASP A 86 7.38 -13.32 3.36
N GLY A 87 8.43 -12.57 3.00
CA GLY A 87 9.39 -11.99 3.94
C GLY A 87 8.91 -10.72 4.63
N VAL A 88 7.74 -10.19 4.24
CA VAL A 88 7.09 -9.04 4.86
C VAL A 88 5.84 -9.51 5.61
N GLU A 89 5.82 -9.33 6.91
CA GLU A 89 4.67 -9.55 7.78
C GLU A 89 3.74 -8.33 7.76
N LYS A 90 2.45 -8.56 7.47
CA LYS A 90 1.42 -7.53 7.35
C LYS A 90 0.48 -7.65 8.54
N ILE A 91 0.52 -6.68 9.46
CA ILE A 91 -0.38 -6.62 10.61
C ILE A 91 -1.64 -5.85 10.18
N ILE A 92 -2.79 -6.52 10.19
CA ILE A 92 -4.07 -5.97 9.71
C ILE A 92 -5.16 -6.28 10.74
N HIS A 93 -6.00 -5.30 11.08
CA HIS A 93 -7.14 -5.49 11.96
C HIS A 93 -8.41 -5.78 11.15
N ASP A 94 -9.23 -6.75 11.57
CA ASP A 94 -10.45 -7.20 10.84
C ASP A 94 -10.28 -7.34 9.31
N CYS A 95 -9.16 -7.97 8.92
CA CYS A 95 -8.57 -7.91 7.58
C CYS A 95 -9.39 -8.47 6.40
N ARG A 96 -10.60 -8.97 6.62
CA ARG A 96 -11.36 -9.72 5.59
C ARG A 96 -11.71 -8.82 4.41
N MET A 97 -12.18 -7.61 4.68
CA MET A 97 -12.61 -6.68 3.63
C MET A 97 -11.42 -5.98 2.98
N ASP A 98 -10.38 -5.64 3.74
CA ASP A 98 -9.10 -5.15 3.24
C ASP A 98 -8.47 -6.13 2.26
N SER A 99 -8.36 -7.40 2.66
CA SER A 99 -7.79 -8.47 1.84
C SER A 99 -8.60 -8.69 0.57
N ASP A 100 -9.94 -8.69 0.67
CA ASP A 100 -10.81 -8.84 -0.50
C ASP A 100 -10.65 -7.65 -1.47
N ALA A 101 -10.58 -6.41 -0.96
CA ALA A 101 -10.36 -5.22 -1.80
C ALA A 101 -8.98 -5.24 -2.46
N LEU A 102 -7.91 -5.47 -1.69
CA LEU A 102 -6.52 -5.45 -2.18
C LEU A 102 -6.24 -6.56 -3.20
N CYS A 103 -6.79 -7.76 -2.99
CA CYS A 103 -6.66 -8.86 -3.96
C CYS A 103 -7.28 -8.50 -5.32
N HIS A 104 -8.34 -7.67 -5.31
CA HIS A 104 -9.05 -7.26 -6.53
C HIS A 104 -8.65 -5.87 -7.04
N LEU A 105 -7.76 -5.15 -6.35
CA LEU A 105 -7.26 -3.81 -6.75
C LEU A 105 -6.71 -3.80 -8.19
N THR A 106 -6.17 -4.92 -8.67
CA THR A 106 -5.59 -5.06 -10.01
C THR A 106 -6.52 -5.68 -11.06
N THR A 107 -7.77 -6.00 -10.69
CA THR A 107 -8.73 -6.69 -11.58
C THR A 107 -9.59 -5.76 -12.43
N TRP A 108 -9.40 -4.44 -12.35
CA TRP A 108 -10.07 -3.47 -13.22
C TRP A 108 -9.46 -3.45 -14.63
N THR A 109 -9.64 -4.54 -15.39
CA THR A 109 -9.59 -4.52 -16.84
C THR A 109 -10.79 -5.30 -17.38
N SER A 110 -11.75 -4.54 -17.92
CA SER A 110 -12.84 -4.98 -18.81
C SER A 110 -14.06 -5.67 -18.17
N VAL A 111 -15.06 -4.85 -17.83
CA VAL A 111 -16.45 -5.12 -18.23
C VAL A 111 -16.84 -4.16 -19.33
#